data_AF-A0A0F2QZI5-F1
#
_entry.id   AF-A0A0F2QZI5-F1
#
_cell.length_a   1.000
_cell.length_b   1.000
_cell.length_c   1.000
_cell.angle_alpha   90.00
_cell.angle_beta   90.00
_cell.angle_gamma   90.00
#
_symmetry.space_group_name_H-M   'P 1'
#
loop_
_entity.id
_entity.type
_entity.pdbx_description
1 polymer ?
#
loop_
_entity_poly.entity_id
_entity_poly.type
_entity_poly.pdbx_seq_one_letter_code
_entity_poly.pdbx_strand_id
1 'polypeptide(L)'
;ARIFIGGGGRDLTAIVQAAADRLPPGGVIVVNTVLLDNLTSTIHALEARGLSAEVVQLQVARTRPMPWSSRLLAENPVWVISGIRKE
;
A
#
# COMPACT_ATOMS: atom_id res chain seq x y z
N ALA A 1 17.48 -2.05 3.25
CA ALA A 1 16.59 -1.52 4.31
C ALA A 1 15.14 -1.81 3.97
N ARG A 2 14.22 -1.77 4.94
CA ARG A 2 12.79 -2.05 4.73
C ARG A 2 11.96 -0.94 5.37
N ILE A 3 11.03 -0.36 4.63
CA ILE A 3 10.17 0.75 5.09
C ILE A 3 8.72 0.36 4.87
N PHE A 4 7.87 0.60 5.86
CA PHE A 4 6.43 0.42 5.77
C PHE A 4 5.72 1.75 6.01
N ILE A 5 4.76 2.08 5.15
CA ILE A 5 3.94 3.30 5.22
C ILE A 5 2.47 2.88 5.32
N GLY A 6 1.93 2.89 6.54
CA GLY A 6 0.54 2.51 6.81
C GLY A 6 -0.48 3.63 6.59
N GLY A 7 -0.02 4.86 6.33
CA GLY A 7 -0.87 6.02 6.08
C GLY A 7 -0.06 7.31 6.03
N GLY A 8 -0.59 8.30 5.30
CA GLY A 8 0.04 9.62 5.14
C GLY A 8 -0.95 10.73 4.82
N GLY A 9 -2.25 10.44 4.79
CA GLY A 9 -3.29 11.38 4.39
C GLY A 9 -2.97 12.03 3.04
N ARG A 10 -3.14 13.36 2.98
CA ARG A 10 -2.78 14.20 1.82
C ARG A 10 -1.28 14.21 1.49
N ASP A 11 -0.43 13.91 2.48
CA ASP A 11 1.02 14.01 2.37
C ASP A 11 1.66 12.68 1.96
N LEU A 12 0.86 11.63 1.72
CA LEU A 12 1.34 10.28 1.42
C LEU A 12 2.36 10.25 0.27
N THR A 13 2.06 10.95 -0.82
CA THR A 13 2.97 11.04 -1.96
C THR A 13 4.33 11.58 -1.52
N ALA A 14 4.39 12.72 -0.81
CA ALA A 14 5.64 13.30 -0.35
C ALA A 14 6.43 12.36 0.60
N ILE A 15 5.73 11.61 1.45
CA ILE A 15 6.33 10.62 2.35
C ILE A 15 6.97 9.48 1.55
N VAL A 16 6.24 8.90 0.58
CA VAL A 16 6.74 7.83 -0.29
C VAL A 16 7.99 8.29 -1.05
N GLN A 17 7.93 9.50 -1.58
CA GLN A 17 9.04 10.12 -2.29
C GLN A 17 10.28 10.23 -1.41
N ALA A 18 10.16 10.83 -0.23
CA ALA A 18 11.25 11.00 0.72
C ALA A 18 11.82 9.66 1.21
N ALA A 19 10.97 8.64 1.38
CA ALA A 19 11.39 7.29 1.76
C ALA A 19 12.17 6.60 0.64
N ALA A 20 11.66 6.67 -0.60
CA ALA A 20 12.28 6.08 -1.77
C ALA A 20 13.67 6.68 -2.06
N ASP A 21 13.84 7.99 -1.89
CA ASP A 21 15.13 8.67 -2.08
C ASP A 21 16.21 8.21 -1.08
N ARG A 22 15.82 7.69 0.10
CA ARG A 22 16.73 7.20 1.14
C ARG A 22 16.91 5.69 1.13
N LEU A 23 16.20 4.99 0.25
CA LEU A 23 16.22 3.53 0.21
C LEU A 23 17.53 3.06 -0.46
N PRO A 24 18.36 2.26 0.21
CA PRO A 24 19.58 1.71 -0.41
C PRO A 24 19.23 0.67 -1.48
N PRO A 25 20.19 0.30 -2.37
CA PRO A 25 20.04 -0.83 -3.29
C PRO A 25 19.58 -2.10 -2.57
N GLY A 26 18.72 -2.89 -3.22
CA GLY A 26 18.06 -4.05 -2.62
C GLY A 26 17.04 -3.73 -1.52
N GLY A 27 16.75 -2.45 -1.27
CA GLY A 27 15.76 -2.04 -0.28
C GLY A 27 14.32 -2.17 -0.76
N VAL A 28 13.39 -2.28 0.20
CA VAL A 28 11.96 -2.47 -0.04
C VAL A 28 11.13 -1.41 0.67
N ILE A 29 10.12 -0.87 -0.01
CA ILE A 29 9.06 -0.02 0.55
C ILE A 29 7.72 -0.75 0.38
N VAL A 30 6.87 -0.71 1.40
CA VAL A 30 5.48 -1.20 1.31
C VAL A 30 4.55 -0.09 1.78
N VAL A 31 3.50 0.18 1.00
CA VAL A 31 2.50 1.22 1.27
C VAL A 31 1.11 0.60 1.27
N ASN A 32 0.33 0.88 2.31
CA ASN A 32 -1.08 0.49 2.35
C ASN A 32 -1.98 1.71 2.16
N THR A 33 -2.97 1.61 1.28
CA THR A 33 -3.97 2.67 1.08
C THR A 33 -5.34 2.11 0.70
N VAL A 34 -6.39 2.84 1.05
CA VAL A 34 -7.78 2.57 0.64
C VAL A 34 -8.27 3.55 -0.42
N LEU A 35 -7.58 4.68 -0.61
CA LEU A 35 -7.97 5.71 -1.57
C LEU A 35 -7.32 5.46 -2.93
N LEU A 36 -8.11 5.58 -4.01
CA LEU A 36 -7.63 5.37 -5.38
C LEU A 36 -6.60 6.42 -5.82
N ASP A 37 -6.80 7.69 -5.45
CA ASP A 37 -5.83 8.74 -5.77
C ASP A 37 -4.45 8.44 -5.18
N ASN A 38 -4.44 7.93 -3.94
CA ASN A 38 -3.23 7.50 -3.26
C ASN A 38 -2.60 6.25 -3.90
N LEU A 39 -3.41 5.33 -4.43
CA LEU A 39 -2.91 4.17 -5.16
C LEU A 39 -2.12 4.63 -6.39
N THR A 40 -2.75 5.42 -7.25
CA THR A 40 -2.13 5.89 -8.49
C THR A 40 -0.91 6.78 -8.20
N SER A 41 -1.01 7.72 -7.25
CA SER A 41 0.10 8.61 -6.92
C SER A 41 1.30 7.87 -6.32
N THR A 42 1.06 6.82 -5.53
CA THR A 42 2.13 6.00 -4.93
C THR A 42 2.88 5.21 -6.00
N ILE A 43 2.16 4.57 -6.94
CA ILE A 43 2.78 3.83 -8.06
C ILE A 43 3.69 4.78 -8.84
N HIS A 44 3.17 5.92 -9.29
CA HIS A 44 3.97 6.90 -10.03
C HIS A 44 5.16 7.43 -9.22
N ALA A 45 5.01 7.65 -7.91
CA ALA A 45 6.10 8.14 -7.06
C ALA A 45 7.25 7.13 -6.94
N LEU A 46 6.94 5.83 -6.87
CA LEU A 46 7.92 4.74 -6.83
C LEU A 46 8.62 4.58 -8.18
N GLU A 47 7.85 4.50 -9.27
CA GLU A 47 8.37 4.33 -10.63
C GLU A 47 9.26 5.49 -11.06
N ALA A 48 8.85 6.73 -10.75
CA ALA A 48 9.65 7.93 -11.02
C ALA A 48 11.02 7.94 -10.30
N ARG A 49 11.22 7.09 -9.29
CA ARG A 49 12.49 6.92 -8.54
C ARG A 49 13.26 5.66 -8.92
N GLY A 50 12.80 4.98 -9.97
CA GLY A 50 13.42 3.77 -10.50
C GLY A 50 13.13 2.51 -9.67
N LEU A 51 12.12 2.53 -8.80
CA LEU A 51 11.69 1.32 -8.09
C LEU A 51 10.67 0.59 -8.96
N SER A 52 10.72 -0.76 -8.96
CA SER A 52 9.62 -1.55 -9.51
C SER A 52 8.43 -1.49 -8.56
N ALA A 53 7.23 -1.23 -9.08
CA ALA A 53 6.00 -1.23 -8.31
C ALA A 53 5.19 -2.52 -8.58
N GLU A 54 4.72 -3.16 -7.53
CA GLU A 54 3.73 -4.24 -7.58
C GLU A 54 2.54 -3.86 -6.69
N VAL A 55 1.33 -4.23 -7.11
CA VAL A 55 0.09 -3.92 -6.42
C VAL A 55 -0.69 -5.20 -6.15
N VAL A 56 -1.09 -5.39 -4.90
CA VAL A 56 -2.01 -6.44 -4.47
C VAL A 56 -3.25 -5.80 -3.85
N GLN A 57 -4.44 -6.22 -4.30
CA GLN A 57 -5.68 -5.89 -3.61
C GLN A 57 -6.02 -6.96 -2.58
N LEU A 58 -6.31 -6.54 -1.35
CA LEU A 58 -6.86 -7.43 -0.32
C LEU A 58 -8.33 -7.07 -0.08
N GLN A 59 -9.20 -8.06 -0.33
CA GLN A 59 -10.59 -8.02 0.09
C GLN A 59 -10.80 -9.08 1.16
N VAL A 60 -11.29 -8.64 2.32
CA VAL A 60 -11.51 -9.50 3.48
C VAL A 60 -12.95 -9.37 3.91
N ALA A 61 -13.59 -10.49 4.22
CA ALA A 61 -14.87 -10.49 4.89
C ALA A 61 -14.77 -11.24 6.21
N ARG A 62 -15.44 -10.74 7.25
CA ARG A 62 -15.41 -11.34 8.58
C ARG A 62 -16.80 -11.78 8.99
N THR A 63 -16.86 -12.89 9.72
CA THR A 63 -18.10 -13.39 10.30
C THR A 63 -18.77 -12.33 11.19
N ARG A 64 -20.09 -12.21 11.06
CA ARG A 64 -20.98 -11.42 11.90
C ARG A 64 -22.22 -12.25 12.26
N PRO A 65 -22.69 -12.20 13.52
CA PRO A 65 -23.92 -12.88 13.92
C PRO A 65 -25.16 -12.39 13.16
N MET A 66 -26.11 -13.29 12.95
CA MET A 66 -27.47 -13.04 12.47
C MET A 66 -28.44 -13.91 13.29
N PRO A 67 -29.74 -13.60 13.32
CA PRO A 67 -30.72 -14.56 13.82
C PRO A 67 -30.54 -15.92 13.10
N TRP A 68 -30.43 -16.99 13.89
CA TRP A 68 -30.30 -18.40 13.46
C TRP A 68 -29.03 -18.82 12.68
N SER A 69 -28.07 -17.92 12.38
CA SER A 69 -26.81 -18.30 11.71
C SER A 69 -25.74 -17.19 11.78
N SER A 70 -24.73 -17.25 10.91
CA SER A 70 -23.73 -16.22 10.68
C SER A 70 -23.71 -15.79 9.22
N ARG A 71 -23.33 -14.53 8.97
CA ARG A 71 -23.03 -14.03 7.63
C ARG A 71 -21.61 -13.47 7.57
N LEU A 72 -21.04 -13.38 6.38
CA LEU A 72 -19.82 -12.61 6.17
C LEU A 72 -20.18 -11.14 5.94
N LEU A 73 -19.48 -10.22 6.61
CA LEU A 73 -19.52 -8.80 6.36
C LEU A 73 -18.20 -8.39 5.70
N ALA A 74 -18.28 -7.83 4.50
CA ALA A 74 -17.11 -7.32 3.79
C ALA A 74 -16.50 -6.12 4.52
N GLU A 75 -15.19 -6.11 4.65
CA GLU A 75 -14.40 -4.97 5.11
C GLU A 75 -13.97 -4.12 3.89
N ASN A 76 -13.53 -2.89 4.14
CA ASN A 76 -13.01 -2.03 3.07
C ASN A 76 -11.81 -2.69 2.37
N PRO A 77 -11.77 -2.72 1.02
CA PRO A 77 -10.60 -3.19 0.30
C PRO A 77 -9.36 -2.34 0.65
N VAL A 78 -8.22 -2.99 0.77
CA VAL A 78 -6.93 -2.34 0.98
C VAL A 78 -6.01 -2.68 -0.20
N TRP A 79 -5.33 -1.67 -0.73
CA TRP A 79 -4.25 -1.84 -1.69
C TRP A 79 -2.93 -1.91 -0.96
N VAL A 80 -2.17 -2.98 -1.19
CA VAL A 80 -0.80 -3.17 -0.73
C VAL A 80 0.11 -2.95 -1.92
N ILE A 81 0.93 -1.91 -1.86
CA ILE A 81 1.82 -1.49 -2.95
C ILE A 81 3.25 -1.72 -2.47
N SER A 82 4.02 -2.55 -3.18
CA SER A 82 5.42 -2.80 -2.88
C SER A 82 6.32 -2.13 -3.92
N GLY A 83 7.42 -1.54 -3.44
CA GLY A 83 8.46 -0.90 -4.24
C GLY A 83 9.81 -1.52 -3.93
N ILE A 84 10.54 -2.02 -4.94
CA ILE A 84 11.89 -2.58 -4.76
C ILE A 84 12.91 -1.73 -5.52
N ARG A 85 13.95 -1.29 -4.82
CA ARG A 85 15.13 -0.69 -5.46
C ARG A 85 16.05 -1.82 -5.92
N LYS A 86 16.26 -1.92 -7.24
CA LYS A 86 17.21 -2.87 -7.82
C LYS A 86 18.62 -2.64 -7.26
N GLU A 87 19.42 -3.70 -7.24
CA GLU A 87 20.85 -3.65 -6.85
C GLU A 87 21.66 -2.71 -7.75
#